data_AF-A0A3D4PL02-F1
#
_entry.id   AF-A0A3D4PL02-F1
#
_cell.length_a   1.000
_cell.length_b   1.000
_cell.length_c   1.000
_cell.angle_alpha   90.00
_cell.angle_beta   90.00
_cell.angle_gamma   90.00
#
_symmetry.space_group_name_H-M   'P 1'
#
loop_
_entity.id
_entity.type
_entity.pdbx_description
1 polymer ?
#
loop_
_entity_poly.entity_id
_entity_poly.type
_entity_poly.pdbx_seq_one_letter_code
_entity_poly.pdbx_strand_id
1 'polypeptide(L)'
;MLNEYSYCPRLAYLEFVQGEWAENLETLEGTFGHRNVDKPDRKQIPARSKSKSKAAKSEETEEEGPTSIHARSLTLSSEQEGLIAKLDLLEIEGETITPVDYKRGKVPDLPEGAYEPERVQICAQGLILRDNGYHCTEGVIYYIASKRRVVIPFDDELIARTRELVRLFRETAISEICPPPL
;
A
#
# COMPACT_ATOMS: atom_id res chain seq x y z
N MET A 1 -6.91 6.91 4.99
CA MET A 1 -7.82 6.84 6.16
C MET A 1 -7.55 5.67 7.09
N LEU A 2 -7.35 4.43 6.60
CA LEU A 2 -7.08 3.31 7.52
C LEU A 2 -5.75 3.48 8.29
N ASN A 3 -4.72 4.03 7.63
CA ASN A 3 -3.46 4.41 8.26
C ASN A 3 -3.70 5.40 9.43
N GLU A 4 -4.46 6.46 9.18
CA GLU A 4 -4.80 7.48 10.17
C GLU A 4 -5.62 6.89 11.31
N TYR A 5 -6.55 5.98 11.02
CA TYR A 5 -7.38 5.34 12.04
C TYR A 5 -6.55 4.43 12.96
N SER A 6 -5.59 3.70 12.38
CA SER A 6 -4.63 2.88 13.13
C SER A 6 -3.79 3.73 14.09
N TYR A 7 -3.41 4.94 13.66
CA TYR A 7 -2.68 5.88 14.51
C TYR A 7 -3.57 6.53 15.57
N CYS A 8 -4.71 7.10 15.17
CA CYS A 8 -5.63 7.84 16.02
C CYS A 8 -7.07 7.78 15.45
N PRO A 9 -7.99 7.04 16.10
CA PRO A 9 -9.39 6.95 15.67
C PRO A 9 -10.07 8.33 15.57
N ARG A 10 -9.74 9.23 16.49
CA ARG A 10 -10.28 10.60 16.48
C ARG A 10 -9.80 11.37 15.25
N LEU A 11 -8.51 11.30 14.91
CA LEU A 11 -7.95 11.98 13.73
C LEU A 11 -8.67 11.53 12.46
N ALA A 12 -8.77 10.21 12.26
CA ALA A 12 -9.47 9.65 11.11
C ALA A 12 -10.96 10.04 11.06
N TYR A 13 -11.63 10.15 12.21
CA TYR A 13 -13.01 10.63 12.26
C TYR A 13 -13.12 12.10 11.82
N LEU A 14 -12.27 12.98 12.35
CA LEU A 14 -12.27 14.39 11.98
C LEU A 14 -12.02 14.56 10.47
N GLU A 15 -11.00 13.88 9.94
CA GLU A 15 -10.63 13.99 8.52
C GLU A 15 -11.65 13.34 7.58
N PHE A 16 -12.12 12.13 7.88
CA PHE A 16 -12.97 11.37 6.95
C PHE A 16 -14.46 11.65 7.12
N VAL A 17 -14.96 11.68 8.36
CA VAL A 17 -16.39 11.77 8.65
C VAL A 17 -16.83 13.23 8.67
N GLN A 18 -16.04 14.11 9.30
CA GLN A 18 -16.36 15.54 9.38
C GLN A 18 -15.78 16.34 8.21
N GLY A 19 -14.88 15.76 7.42
CA GLY A 19 -14.27 16.44 6.27
C GLY A 19 -13.31 17.56 6.66
N GLU A 20 -12.82 17.55 7.90
CA GLU A 20 -11.88 18.54 8.42
C GLU A 20 -10.47 18.21 7.92
N TRP A 21 -10.03 18.87 6.86
CA TRP A 21 -8.69 18.70 6.30
C TRP A 21 -7.88 19.98 6.39
N ALA A 22 -6.69 19.89 7.00
CA ALA A 22 -5.70 20.95 6.99
C ALA A 22 -4.44 20.46 6.28
N GLU A 23 -4.03 21.15 5.21
CA GLU A 23 -2.76 20.86 4.57
C GLU A 23 -1.60 21.17 5.53
N ASN A 24 -0.74 20.20 5.77
CA ASN A 24 0.53 20.42 6.45
C ASN A 24 1.69 20.35 5.44
N LEU A 25 2.84 20.92 5.81
CA LEU A 25 4.05 20.94 4.99
C LEU A 25 4.48 19.52 4.57
N GLU A 26 4.23 18.52 5.41
CA GLU A 26 4.64 17.13 5.17
C GLU A 26 3.82 16.48 4.05
N THR A 27 2.51 16.75 3.97
CA THR A 27 1.62 16.33 2.88
C THR A 27 1.98 17.00 1.55
N LEU A 28 2.27 18.31 1.58
CA LEU A 28 2.71 19.06 0.40
C LEU A 28 4.04 18.50 -0.13
N GLU A 29 4.99 18.21 0.75
CA GLU A 29 6.29 17.72 0.36
C GLU A 29 6.31 16.21 -0.02
N GLY A 30 5.40 15.39 0.53
CA GLY A 30 5.19 13.99 0.15
C GLY A 30 4.80 13.84 -1.33
N THR A 31 4.00 14.78 -1.83
CA THR A 31 3.63 14.89 -3.25
C THR A 31 4.86 14.97 -4.18
N PHE A 32 5.95 15.61 -3.74
CA PHE A 32 7.18 15.70 -4.55
C PHE A 32 7.94 14.37 -4.64
N GLY A 33 7.90 13.55 -3.59
CA GLY A 33 8.48 12.20 -3.60
C GLY A 33 7.69 11.27 -4.53
N HIS A 34 6.36 11.35 -4.46
CA HIS A 34 5.45 10.57 -5.30
C HIS A 34 5.54 10.99 -6.77
N ARG A 35 5.83 12.26 -7.08
CA ARG A 35 5.95 12.75 -8.48
C ARG A 35 6.92 11.97 -9.36
N ASN A 36 7.97 11.39 -8.78
CA ASN A 36 8.92 10.56 -9.55
C ASN A 36 8.39 9.13 -9.79
N VAL A 37 7.55 8.63 -8.89
CA VAL A 37 6.86 7.34 -8.98
C VAL A 37 5.60 7.44 -9.86
N ASP A 38 4.87 8.55 -9.80
CA ASP A 38 3.62 8.84 -10.51
C ASP A 38 3.79 9.18 -12.00
N LYS A 39 5.02 9.21 -12.56
CA LYS A 39 5.19 9.44 -14.01
C LYS A 39 4.57 8.26 -14.77
N PRO A 40 3.58 8.50 -15.65
CA PRO A 40 2.86 7.43 -16.33
C PRO A 40 3.81 6.74 -17.31
N ASP A 41 4.33 5.58 -16.93
CA ASP A 41 4.95 4.65 -17.86
C ASP A 41 3.96 3.51 -18.08
N ARG A 42 3.49 3.36 -19.31
CA ARG A 42 2.38 2.48 -19.68
C ARG A 42 2.86 1.04 -19.83
N LYS A 43 3.65 0.53 -18.88
CA LYS A 43 3.96 -0.90 -18.81
C LYS A 43 2.75 -1.59 -18.19
N GLN A 44 2.01 -2.30 -19.03
CA GLN A 44 0.82 -3.04 -18.59
C GLN A 44 1.25 -4.08 -17.56
N ILE A 45 0.64 -4.04 -16.38
CA ILE A 45 0.56 -5.22 -15.50
C ILE A 45 -0.03 -6.33 -16.37
N PRO A 46 0.54 -7.55 -16.37
CA PRO A 46 0.00 -8.64 -17.15
C PRO A 46 -1.47 -8.84 -16.76
N ALA A 47 -2.37 -8.48 -17.67
CA ALA A 47 -3.78 -8.84 -17.56
C ALA A 47 -3.83 -10.37 -17.56
N ARG A 48 -4.38 -10.98 -16.51
CA ARG A 48 -4.55 -12.43 -16.47
C ARG A 48 -5.49 -12.83 -17.60
N SER A 49 -4.94 -13.22 -18.75
CA SER A 49 -5.74 -13.63 -19.88
C SER A 49 -6.43 -14.94 -19.49
N LYS A 50 -7.76 -14.94 -19.55
CA LYS A 50 -8.48 -16.20 -19.70
C LYS A 50 -8.07 -16.75 -21.08
N SER A 51 -7.43 -17.92 -21.06
CA SER A 51 -7.15 -18.80 -22.21
C SER A 51 -5.94 -18.50 -23.10
N LYS A 52 -4.94 -19.39 -22.98
CA LYS A 52 -4.06 -20.04 -23.97
C LYS A 52 -3.50 -19.26 -25.18
N SER A 53 -2.19 -19.41 -25.30
CA SER A 53 -1.35 -19.55 -26.51
C SER A 53 -1.16 -18.33 -27.43
N LYS A 54 0.05 -17.75 -27.40
CA LYS A 54 1.12 -17.98 -28.40
C LYS A 54 2.32 -17.07 -28.13
N ALA A 55 3.50 -17.62 -28.43
CA ALA A 55 4.80 -16.99 -28.33
C ALA A 55 4.95 -15.74 -29.21
N ALA A 56 5.75 -14.77 -28.73
CA ALA A 56 6.60 -13.95 -29.57
C ALA A 56 7.81 -13.47 -28.76
N LYS A 57 8.99 -13.72 -29.33
CA LYS A 57 10.32 -13.29 -28.89
C LYS A 57 10.45 -11.77 -28.93
N SER A 58 11.26 -11.22 -28.02
CA SER A 58 12.17 -10.12 -28.36
C SER A 58 13.39 -10.13 -27.44
N GLU A 59 14.54 -9.91 -28.07
CA GLU A 59 15.90 -10.11 -27.60
C GLU A 59 16.37 -9.02 -26.63
N GLU A 60 17.06 -9.50 -25.59
CA GLU A 60 18.24 -8.99 -24.87
C GLU A 60 18.55 -7.48 -24.82
N THR A 61 18.64 -6.96 -23.58
CA THR A 61 19.85 -6.25 -23.14
C THR A 61 20.04 -6.47 -21.65
N GLU A 62 21.23 -6.94 -21.29
CA GLU A 62 21.65 -7.40 -19.97
C GLU A 62 21.88 -6.23 -18.99
N GLU A 63 21.11 -6.21 -17.91
CA GLU A 63 21.58 -5.72 -16.60
C GLU A 63 21.16 -6.77 -15.55
N GLU A 64 22.15 -7.42 -14.94
CA GLU A 64 21.97 -8.43 -13.89
C GLU A 64 21.37 -7.80 -12.63
N GLY A 65 20.05 -7.83 -12.55
CA GLY A 65 19.22 -7.71 -11.36
C GLY A 65 17.96 -8.56 -11.57
N PRO A 66 17.27 -9.03 -10.52
CA PRO A 66 16.01 -9.78 -10.71
C PRO A 66 15.10 -8.91 -11.59
N THR A 67 14.55 -9.53 -12.64
CA THR A 67 13.74 -8.90 -13.69
C THR A 67 12.41 -8.44 -13.10
N SER A 68 12.49 -7.41 -12.26
CA SER A 68 11.36 -6.81 -11.56
C SER A 68 10.70 -5.83 -12.50
N ILE A 69 9.49 -6.16 -12.92
CA ILE A 69 8.68 -5.22 -13.69
C ILE A 69 8.03 -4.29 -12.67
N HIS A 70 8.42 -3.02 -12.70
CA HIS A 70 7.78 -1.97 -11.93
C HIS A 70 6.52 -1.50 -12.65
N ALA A 71 5.35 -1.83 -12.10
CA ALA A 71 4.09 -1.23 -12.53
C ALA A 71 3.76 -0.03 -11.63
N ARG A 72 3.35 1.09 -12.23
CA ARG A 72 3.17 2.37 -11.56
C ARG A 72 1.69 2.73 -11.41
N SER A 73 1.36 3.30 -10.24
CA SER A 73 0.06 3.86 -9.82
C SER A 73 -1.18 3.11 -10.32
N LEU A 74 -1.65 2.13 -9.56
CA LEU A 74 -2.90 1.42 -9.80
C LEU A 74 -3.91 1.75 -8.70
N THR A 75 -5.15 2.08 -9.05
CA THR A 75 -6.24 2.14 -8.06
C THR A 75 -7.02 0.83 -8.14
N LEU A 76 -7.08 0.11 -7.03
CA LEU A 76 -7.85 -1.13 -6.88
C LEU A 76 -8.81 -1.02 -5.71
N SER A 77 -9.94 -1.69 -5.86
CA SER A 77 -10.91 -1.92 -4.79
C SER A 77 -11.04 -3.39 -4.49
N SER A 78 -11.42 -3.70 -3.26
CA SER A 78 -11.83 -5.02 -2.80
C SER A 78 -13.17 -4.90 -2.10
N GLU A 79 -14.20 -5.56 -2.64
CA GLU A 79 -15.50 -5.64 -1.96
C GLU A 79 -15.41 -6.54 -0.72
N GLN A 80 -14.63 -7.63 -0.81
CA GLN A 80 -14.44 -8.56 0.30
C GLN A 80 -13.80 -7.89 1.51
N GLU A 81 -12.76 -7.07 1.30
CA GLU A 81 -12.09 -6.32 2.38
C GLU A 81 -12.79 -4.99 2.66
N GLY A 82 -13.68 -4.52 1.78
CA GLY A 82 -14.36 -3.24 1.93
C GLY A 82 -13.43 -2.04 1.83
N LEU A 83 -12.40 -2.14 0.98
CA LEU A 83 -11.32 -1.18 0.86
C LEU A 83 -11.13 -0.73 -0.59
N ILE A 84 -10.64 0.50 -0.74
CA ILE A 84 -10.08 1.02 -1.99
C ILE A 84 -8.71 1.63 -1.68
N ALA A 85 -7.73 1.39 -2.54
CA ALA A 85 -6.39 1.93 -2.38
C ALA A 85 -5.81 2.36 -3.73
N LYS A 86 -5.07 3.46 -3.71
CA LYS A 86 -4.09 3.81 -4.74
C LYS A 86 -2.76 3.16 -4.32
N LEU A 87 -2.22 2.29 -5.17
CA LEU A 87 -0.93 1.62 -4.98
C LEU A 87 0.07 2.33 -5.89
N ASP A 88 1.02 3.07 -5.31
CA ASP A 88 1.93 3.93 -6.07
C ASP A 88 2.97 3.13 -6.86
N LEU A 89 3.52 2.07 -6.26
CA LEU A 89 4.48 1.18 -6.91
C LEU A 89 4.17 -0.29 -6.60
N LEU A 90 4.19 -1.10 -7.65
CA LEU A 90 4.15 -2.56 -7.58
C LEU A 90 5.43 -3.11 -8.19
N GLU A 91 6.10 -3.98 -7.46
CA GLU A 91 7.20 -4.80 -7.97
C GLU A 91 6.63 -6.17 -8.36
N ILE A 92 6.92 -6.62 -9.58
CA ILE A 92 6.46 -7.92 -10.09
C ILE A 92 7.68 -8.80 -10.33
N GLU A 93 7.75 -9.93 -9.63
CA GLU A 93 8.78 -10.95 -9.79
C GLU A 93 8.11 -12.30 -10.04
N GLY A 94 8.19 -12.79 -11.28
CA GLY A 94 7.48 -14.00 -11.70
C GLY A 94 5.97 -13.85 -11.57
N GLU A 95 5.36 -14.67 -10.70
CA GLU A 95 3.91 -14.62 -10.40
C GLU A 95 3.57 -13.76 -9.18
N THR A 96 4.57 -13.30 -8.45
CA THR A 96 4.41 -12.54 -7.21
C THR A 96 4.35 -11.05 -7.51
N ILE A 97 3.38 -10.36 -6.90
CA ILE A 97 3.27 -8.90 -6.89
C ILE A 97 3.46 -8.41 -5.47
N THR A 98 4.37 -7.48 -5.29
CA THR A 98 4.72 -6.87 -4.01
C THR A 98 4.46 -5.37 -4.06
N PRO A 99 3.52 -4.84 -3.24
CA PRO A 99 3.34 -3.41 -3.13
C PRO A 99 4.51 -2.76 -2.40
N VAL A 100 4.90 -1.57 -2.84
CA VAL A 100 5.98 -0.78 -2.24
C VAL A 100 5.46 0.59 -1.82
N ASP A 101 5.52 0.89 -0.53
CA ASP A 101 5.20 2.21 0.04
C ASP A 101 6.48 3.01 0.31
N TYR A 102 6.51 4.26 -0.14
CA TYR A 102 7.65 5.15 0.04
C TYR A 102 7.42 6.05 1.25
N LYS A 103 8.29 5.93 2.26
CA LYS A 103 8.28 6.79 3.44
C LYS A 103 9.47 7.74 3.42
N ARG A 104 9.24 9.02 3.69
CA ARG A 104 10.31 10.03 3.67
C ARG A 104 11.28 9.87 4.84
N GLY A 105 10.78 9.43 5.99
CA GLY A 105 11.54 9.28 7.23
C GLY A 105 12.65 8.24 7.17
N LYS A 106 13.31 8.03 8.31
CA LYS A 106 14.24 6.92 8.52
C LYS A 106 13.46 5.73 9.07
N VAL A 107 13.97 4.52 8.84
CA VAL A 107 13.49 3.31 9.52
C VAL A 107 13.48 3.57 11.04
N PRO A 108 12.34 3.38 11.73
CA PRO A 108 12.27 3.53 13.18
C PRO A 108 13.12 2.47 13.88
N ASP A 109 13.55 2.78 15.10
CA ASP A 109 14.27 1.83 15.97
C ASP A 109 13.27 0.93 16.71
N LEU A 110 12.57 0.12 15.92
CA LEU A 110 11.58 -0.85 16.38
C LEU A 110 11.94 -2.24 15.85
N PRO A 111 11.73 -3.32 16.62
CA PRO A 111 11.97 -4.69 16.16
C PRO A 111 11.28 -5.01 14.83
N GLU A 112 10.09 -4.45 14.62
CA GLU A 112 9.25 -4.66 13.44
C GLU A 112 9.67 -3.79 12.25
N GLY A 113 10.60 -2.85 12.45
CA GLY A 113 11.17 -1.99 11.39
C GLY A 113 10.21 -0.96 10.79
N ALA A 114 8.96 -0.91 11.24
CA ALA A 114 7.94 0.04 10.81
C ALA A 114 6.87 0.22 11.89
N TYR A 115 6.23 1.38 11.93
CA TYR A 115 5.11 1.60 12.86
C TYR A 115 3.87 0.82 12.42
N GLU A 116 3.00 0.48 13.38
CA GLU A 116 1.76 -0.26 13.10
C GLU A 116 0.90 0.36 11.97
N PRO A 117 0.68 1.69 11.91
CA PRO A 117 -0.09 2.29 10.82
C PRO A 117 0.49 1.98 9.43
N GLU A 118 1.81 2.03 9.28
CA GLU A 118 2.51 1.75 8.02
C GLU A 118 2.40 0.27 7.64
N ARG A 119 2.53 -0.63 8.62
CA ARG A 119 2.36 -2.07 8.45
C ARG A 119 0.93 -2.44 8.04
N VAL A 120 -0.06 -1.83 8.68
CA VAL A 120 -1.49 -2.00 8.37
C VAL A 120 -1.81 -1.45 6.98
N GLN A 121 -1.26 -0.29 6.63
CA GLN A 121 -1.46 0.32 5.31
C GLN A 121 -0.96 -0.58 4.18
N ILE A 122 0.27 -1.10 4.29
CA ILE A 122 0.84 -1.96 3.24
C ILE A 122 0.16 -3.34 3.21
N CYS A 123 -0.26 -3.87 4.37
CA CYS A 123 -1.05 -5.11 4.43
C CYS A 123 -2.41 -4.95 3.74
N ALA A 124 -3.12 -3.84 3.99
CA ALA A 124 -4.39 -3.54 3.34
C ALA A 124 -4.26 -3.49 1.81
N GLN A 125 -3.18 -2.89 1.28
CA GLN A 125 -2.87 -2.92 -0.16
C GLN A 125 -2.64 -4.35 -0.66
N GLY A 126 -1.90 -5.17 0.09
CA GLY A 126 -1.68 -6.58 -0.21
C GLY A 126 -2.96 -7.41 -0.24
N LEU A 127 -3.88 -7.19 0.70
CA LEU A 127 -5.18 -7.86 0.73
C LEU A 127 -6.03 -7.50 -0.49
N ILE A 128 -6.03 -6.23 -0.90
CA ILE A 128 -6.71 -5.79 -2.14
C ILE A 128 -6.11 -6.48 -3.36
N LEU A 129 -4.77 -6.59 -3.45
CA LEU A 129 -4.12 -7.33 -4.54
C LEU A 129 -4.53 -8.81 -4.55
N ARG A 130 -4.58 -9.47 -3.39
CA ARG A 130 -5.03 -10.86 -3.27
C ARG A 130 -6.47 -11.04 -3.76
N ASP A 131 -7.38 -10.17 -3.34
CA ASP A 131 -8.80 -10.22 -3.76
C ASP A 131 -8.95 -9.98 -5.28
N ASN A 132 -8.08 -9.16 -5.86
CA ASN A 132 -8.00 -8.95 -7.31
C ASN A 132 -7.28 -10.10 -8.06
N GLY A 133 -6.93 -11.20 -7.37
CA GLY A 133 -6.43 -12.44 -7.95
C GLY A 133 -4.92 -12.46 -8.22
N TYR A 134 -4.16 -11.55 -7.59
CA TYR A 134 -2.70 -11.55 -7.63
C TYR A 134 -2.11 -12.35 -6.46
N HIS A 135 -0.94 -12.97 -6.68
CA HIS A 135 -0.20 -13.60 -5.60
C HIS A 135 0.65 -12.54 -4.89
N CYS A 136 0.39 -12.33 -3.59
CA CYS A 136 1.04 -11.27 -2.83
C CYS A 136 1.22 -11.73 -1.38
N THR A 137 2.42 -12.03 -0.93
CA THR A 137 2.70 -12.60 0.40
C THR A 137 3.22 -11.57 1.40
N GLU A 138 3.73 -10.45 0.90
CA GLU A 138 4.39 -9.41 1.66
C GLU A 138 4.29 -8.07 0.92
N GLY A 139 4.68 -7.00 1.61
CA GLY A 139 4.89 -5.68 1.04
C GLY A 139 6.20 -5.09 1.50
N VAL A 140 6.62 -4.00 0.87
CA VAL A 140 7.87 -3.32 1.21
C VAL A 140 7.59 -1.88 1.59
N ILE A 141 8.23 -1.43 2.67
CA ILE A 141 8.32 -0.01 3.01
C ILE A 141 9.74 0.45 2.69
N TYR A 142 9.86 1.44 1.80
CA TYR A 142 11.14 2.06 1.46
C TYR A 142 11.30 3.41 2.14
N TYR A 143 12.22 3.49 3.10
CA TYR A 143 12.53 4.71 3.83
C TYR A 143 13.62 5.52 3.11
N ILE A 144 13.25 6.65 2.52
CA ILE A 144 14.09 7.50 1.67
C ILE A 144 15.28 8.06 2.44
N ALA A 145 15.07 8.61 3.65
CA ALA A 145 16.15 9.26 4.40
C ALA A 145 17.24 8.28 4.85
N SER A 146 16.88 7.01 5.10
CA SER A 146 17.84 5.95 5.43
C SER A 146 18.25 5.07 4.24
N LYS A 147 17.59 5.22 3.08
CA LYS A 147 17.71 4.33 1.91
C LYS A 147 17.60 2.84 2.27
N ARG A 148 16.66 2.51 3.15
CA ARG A 148 16.46 1.14 3.66
C ARG A 148 15.11 0.60 3.22
N ARG A 149 15.10 -0.67 2.83
CA ARG A 149 13.90 -1.46 2.55
C ARG A 149 13.56 -2.28 3.79
N VAL A 150 12.30 -2.24 4.20
CA VAL A 150 11.75 -3.07 5.27
C VAL A 150 10.67 -3.95 4.64
N VAL A 151 10.87 -5.25 4.67
CA VAL A 151 9.90 -6.23 4.19
C VAL A 151 8.90 -6.48 5.31
N ILE A 152 7.61 -6.40 4.98
CA ILE A 152 6.49 -6.62 5.89
C ILE A 152 5.75 -7.88 5.43
N PRO A 153 5.99 -9.04 6.06
CA PRO A 153 5.24 -10.24 5.79
C PRO A 153 3.76 -10.06 6.15
N PHE A 154 2.86 -10.58 5.33
CA PHE A 154 1.43 -10.61 5.63
C PHE A 154 1.07 -11.92 6.32
N ASP A 155 1.53 -12.05 7.57
CA ASP A 155 1.17 -13.15 8.45
C ASP A 155 -0.28 -13.03 8.95
N ASP A 156 -0.77 -14.11 9.57
CA ASP A 156 -2.14 -14.19 10.05
C ASP A 156 -2.47 -13.12 11.11
N GLU A 157 -1.48 -12.73 11.92
CA GLU A 157 -1.64 -11.72 12.97
C GLU A 157 -1.87 -10.33 12.36
N LEU A 158 -1.01 -9.89 11.44
CA LEU A 158 -1.13 -8.61 10.77
C LEU A 158 -2.39 -8.54 9.90
N ILE A 159 -2.76 -9.64 9.24
CA ILE A 159 -4.01 -9.73 8.47
C ILE A 159 -5.22 -9.58 9.39
N ALA A 160 -5.26 -10.31 10.51
CA ALA A 160 -6.34 -10.21 11.48
C ALA A 160 -6.46 -8.79 12.05
N ARG A 161 -5.32 -8.18 12.40
CA ARG A 161 -5.26 -6.82 12.91
C ARG A 161 -5.73 -5.79 11.88
N THR A 162 -5.30 -5.92 10.63
CA THR A 162 -5.73 -5.04 9.53
C THR A 162 -7.25 -5.11 9.35
N ARG A 163 -7.83 -6.31 9.29
CA ARG A 163 -9.28 -6.50 9.15
C ARG A 163 -10.06 -6.01 10.36
N GLU A 164 -9.53 -6.17 11.57
CA GLU A 164 -10.11 -5.60 12.77
C GLU A 164 -10.19 -4.07 12.67
N LEU A 165 -9.09 -3.40 12.31
CA LEU A 165 -9.07 -1.95 12.15
C LEU A 165 -10.02 -1.47 11.06
N VAL A 166 -10.15 -2.21 9.96
CA VAL A 166 -11.16 -1.91 8.93
C VAL A 166 -12.57 -1.97 9.52
N ARG A 167 -12.90 -3.03 10.27
CA ARG A 167 -14.21 -3.16 10.92
C ARG A 167 -14.47 -2.00 11.88
N LEU A 168 -13.54 -1.75 12.79
CA LEU A 168 -13.65 -0.68 13.79
C LEU A 168 -13.76 0.70 13.16
N PHE A 169 -13.02 0.95 12.07
CA PHE A 169 -13.10 2.21 11.37
C PHE A 169 -14.48 2.41 10.74
N ARG A 170 -15.05 1.36 10.12
CA ARG A 170 -16.41 1.43 9.54
C ARG A 170 -17.47 1.66 10.61
N GLU A 171 -17.38 0.97 11.74
CA GLU A 171 -18.26 1.20 12.90
C GLU A 171 -18.17 2.64 13.40
N THR A 172 -16.95 3.15 13.53
CA THR A 172 -16.69 4.53 13.97
C THR A 172 -17.16 5.56 12.95
N ALA A 173 -17.04 5.29 11.65
CA ALA A 173 -17.47 6.20 10.59
C ALA A 173 -19.00 6.32 10.48
N ILE A 174 -19.73 5.28 10.90
CA ILE A 174 -21.20 5.28 10.93
C ILE A 174 -21.73 5.83 12.28
N SER A 175 -20.90 5.77 13.33
CA SER A 175 -21.19 6.41 14.62
C SER A 175 -21.29 7.93 14.44
N GLU A 176 -22.29 8.55 15.04
CA GLU A 176 -22.39 10.03 15.13
C GLU A 176 -21.51 10.61 16.25
N ILE A 177 -20.83 9.74 17.00
CA ILE A 177 -20.00 10.12 18.15
C ILE A 177 -18.52 10.10 17.74
N CYS A 178 -17.92 11.28 17.73
CA CYS A 178 -16.48 11.46 17.54
C CYS A 178 -15.68 10.79 18.68
N PRO A 179 -14.66 9.96 18.39
CA PRO A 179 -13.84 9.32 19.41
C PRO A 179 -13.17 10.32 20.37
N PRO A 180 -12.91 9.94 21.64
CA PRO A 180 -12.21 10.80 22.59
C PRO A 180 -10.75 11.08 22.13
N PRO A 181 -10.13 12.17 22.62
CA PRO A 181 -8.70 12.39 22.39
C PRO A 181 -7.84 11.27 22.99
N LEU A 182 -6.70 10.99 22.34
CA LEU A 182 -5.66 10.06 22.82
C LEU A 182 -4.92 10.61 24.03
#